data_AF-A0A3N5YW96-F1
#
_entry.id   AF-A0A3N5YW96-F1
#
_cell.length_a   1.000
_cell.length_b   1.000
_cell.length_c   1.000
_cell.angle_alpha   90.00
_cell.angle_beta   90.00
_cell.angle_gamma   90.00
#
_symmetry.space_group_name_H-M   'P 1'
#
loop_
_entity.id
_entity.type
_entity.pdbx_description
1 polymer ?
#
loop_
_entity_poly.entity_id
_entity_poly.type
_entity_poly.pdbx_seq_one_letter_code
_entity_poly.pdbx_strand_id
1 'polypeptide(L)'
;MLRGLLAHEAWLHDSIAAGLAADDPGVRAEPAFDPASGAAGAPADSPDALMARFASLRAAIVQRLDSLSAAQLSATVRVAGRGRTTIADLVALTLAHDTDSIAWVVGTSC
;
A
#
# COMPACT_ATOMS: atom_id res chain seq x y z
N MET A 1 -7.81 -6.47 12.36
CA MET A 1 -8.04 -6.43 10.91
C MET A 1 -7.87 -5.02 10.34
N LEU A 2 -8.74 -4.06 10.67
CA LEU A 2 -8.74 -2.71 10.09
C LEU A 2 -7.40 -1.94 10.23
N ARG A 3 -6.74 -2.05 11.39
CA ARG A 3 -5.38 -1.49 11.58
C ARG A 3 -4.31 -2.13 10.70
N GLY A 4 -4.44 -3.43 10.42
CA GLY A 4 -3.52 -4.15 9.54
C GLY A 4 -3.71 -3.74 8.07
N LEU A 5 -4.97 -3.56 7.65
CA LEU A 5 -5.30 -2.99 6.33
C LEU A 5 -4.73 -1.58 6.17
N LEU A 6 -4.90 -0.73 7.20
CA LEU A 6 -4.36 0.62 7.19
C LEU A 6 -2.82 0.66 7.12
N ALA A 7 -2.14 -0.22 7.86
CA ALA A 7 -0.68 -0.35 7.81
C ALA A 7 -0.21 -0.80 6.41
N HIS A 8 -0.95 -1.70 5.76
CA HIS A 8 -0.65 -2.18 4.42
C HIS A 8 -0.79 -1.07 3.36
N GLU A 9 -1.89 -0.31 3.41
CA GLU A 9 -2.10 0.84 2.52
C GLU A 9 -1.05 1.93 2.73
N ALA A 10 -0.64 2.19 3.98
CA ALA A 10 0.37 3.19 4.29
C ALA A 10 1.73 2.79 3.73
N TRP A 11 2.09 1.53 3.94
CA TRP A 11 3.28 0.97 3.36
C TRP A 11 3.28 1.07 1.83
N LEU A 12 2.18 0.68 1.16
CA LEU A 12 2.08 0.77 -0.30
C LEU A 12 2.21 2.21 -0.82
N HIS A 13 1.51 3.16 -0.17
CA HIS A 13 1.57 4.57 -0.55
C HIS A 13 3.02 5.09 -0.50
N ASP A 14 3.74 4.77 0.58
CA ASP A 14 5.13 5.16 0.77
C ASP A 14 6.06 4.44 -0.21
N SER A 15 5.76 3.18 -0.55
CA SER A 15 6.52 2.43 -1.54
C SER A 15 6.45 3.03 -2.94
N ILE A 16 5.25 3.40 -3.36
CA ILE A 16 5.02 4.06 -4.64
C ILE A 16 5.69 5.45 -4.63
N ALA A 17 5.55 6.20 -3.53
CA ALA A 17 6.18 7.51 -3.39
C ALA A 17 7.71 7.43 -3.51
N ALA A 18 8.35 6.50 -2.79
CA ALA A 18 9.79 6.27 -2.82
C ALA A 18 10.28 5.79 -4.21
N GLY A 19 9.48 4.97 -4.89
CA GLY A 19 9.76 4.55 -6.26
C GLY A 19 9.78 5.70 -7.27
N LEU A 20 8.85 6.66 -7.12
CA LEU A 20 8.67 7.78 -8.05
C LEU A 20 9.55 9.00 -7.78
N ALA A 21 9.88 9.26 -6.51
CA ALA A 21 10.55 10.50 -6.09
C ALA A 21 12.02 10.61 -6.51
N ALA A 22 12.58 9.62 -7.19
CA ALA A 22 13.97 9.70 -7.60
C ALA A 22 14.15 9.35 -9.09
N ASP A 23 14.74 10.31 -9.81
CA ASP A 23 14.86 10.45 -11.26
C ASP A 23 15.74 9.40 -11.99
N ASP A 24 16.05 8.27 -11.34
CA ASP A 24 17.05 7.29 -11.83
C ASP A 24 16.51 5.83 -11.77
N PRO A 25 16.55 5.02 -12.83
CA PRO A 25 16.06 3.63 -12.85
C PRO A 25 16.95 2.62 -12.07
N GLY A 26 17.49 3.04 -10.92
CA GLY A 26 18.27 2.22 -10.02
C GLY A 26 17.44 1.47 -8.98
N VAL A 27 17.97 0.34 -8.49
CA VAL A 27 17.36 -0.51 -7.46
C VAL A 27 17.49 0.18 -6.10
N ARG A 28 16.36 0.54 -5.46
CA ARG A 28 16.32 1.35 -4.23
C ARG A 28 15.69 0.64 -3.04
N ALA A 29 16.24 0.87 -1.85
CA ALA A 29 15.72 0.32 -0.59
C ALA A 29 14.43 1.03 -0.16
N GLU A 30 13.37 0.24 -0.04
CA GLU A 30 12.08 0.62 0.54
C GLU A 30 12.11 0.79 2.07
N PRO A 31 11.19 1.58 2.65
CA PRO A 31 10.85 1.48 4.07
C PRO A 31 10.39 0.06 4.43
N ALA A 32 10.84 -0.43 5.58
CA ALA A 32 10.42 -1.74 6.09
C ALA A 32 8.91 -1.72 6.40
N PHE A 33 8.19 -2.77 5.99
CA PHE A 33 6.82 -2.96 6.44
C PHE A 33 6.82 -3.13 7.96
N ASP A 34 6.28 -2.14 8.66
CA ASP A 34 6.05 -2.20 10.10
C ASP A 34 4.54 -2.28 10.37
N PRO A 35 4.01 -3.46 10.75
CA PRO A 35 2.60 -3.63 11.08
C PRO A 35 2.18 -2.81 12.31
N ALA A 36 3.13 -2.35 13.14
CA ALA A 36 2.89 -1.46 14.28
C ALA A 36 2.85 0.03 13.88
N SER A 37 3.35 0.42 12.71
CA SER A 37 3.33 1.80 12.22
C SER A 37 1.90 2.31 11.99
N GLY A 38 1.00 1.43 11.51
CA GLY A 38 -0.44 1.74 11.44
C GLY A 38 -1.12 1.96 12.81
N ALA A 39 -0.44 1.61 13.92
CA ALA A 39 -0.89 1.80 15.29
C ALA A 39 -0.22 3.00 16.00
N ALA A 40 0.73 3.69 15.37
CA ALA A 40 1.58 4.70 16.02
C ALA A 40 0.94 6.10 16.15
N GLY A 41 -0.35 6.26 15.86
CA GLY A 41 -1.07 7.52 16.03
C GLY A 41 -2.31 7.37 16.92
N ALA A 42 -2.27 7.99 18.10
CA ALA A 42 -3.38 8.28 19.02
C ALA A 42 -4.08 7.09 19.75
N PRO A 43 -4.54 7.29 21.01
CA PRO A 43 -5.20 6.26 21.81
C PRO A 43 -6.54 5.87 21.18
N ALA A 44 -6.74 4.55 21.02
CA ALA A 44 -8.00 3.93 20.62
C ALA A 44 -8.78 4.67 19.51
N ASP A 45 -8.19 4.83 18.32
CA ASP A 45 -8.92 5.28 17.14
C ASP A 45 -10.25 4.51 17.02
N SER A 46 -11.36 5.25 16.92
CA SER A 46 -12.68 4.65 16.68
C SER A 46 -12.67 3.91 15.32
N PRO A 47 -13.51 2.87 15.15
CA PRO A 47 -13.63 2.17 13.87
C PRO A 47 -13.86 3.14 12.70
N ASP A 48 -14.68 4.18 12.90
CA ASP A 48 -14.97 5.20 11.90
C ASP A 48 -13.74 6.05 11.53
N ALA A 49 -12.92 6.42 12.52
CA ALA A 49 -11.68 7.16 12.28
C ALA A 49 -10.67 6.33 11.46
N LEU A 50 -10.55 5.04 11.77
CA LEU A 50 -9.71 4.11 11.01
C LEU A 50 -10.23 3.93 9.58
N MET A 51 -11.55 3.82 9.39
CA MET A 51 -12.17 3.74 8.06
C MET A 51 -11.96 5.02 7.25
N ALA A 52 -12.10 6.19 7.86
CA ALA A 52 -11.87 7.46 7.18
C ALA A 52 -10.41 7.62 6.72
N ARG A 53 -9.45 7.21 7.58
CA ARG A 53 -8.02 7.20 7.21
C ARG A 53 -7.73 6.23 6.07
N PHE A 54 -8.30 5.03 6.12
CA PHE A 54 -8.18 4.05 5.05
C PHE A 54 -8.71 4.60 3.72
N ALA A 55 -9.92 5.15 3.72
CA ALA A 55 -10.54 5.73 2.53
C ALA A 55 -9.72 6.89 1.94
N SER A 56 -9.21 7.78 2.79
CA SER A 56 -8.35 8.90 2.37
C SER A 56 -7.06 8.41 1.72
N LEU A 57 -6.43 7.39 2.29
CA LEU A 57 -5.15 6.86 1.83
C LEU A 57 -5.30 6.13 0.50
N ARG A 58 -6.37 5.34 0.37
CA ARG A 58 -6.72 4.65 -0.88
C ARG A 58 -7.03 5.63 -2.00
N ALA A 59 -7.74 6.72 -1.71
CA ALA A 59 -7.99 7.79 -2.68
C ALA A 59 -6.69 8.44 -3.17
N ALA A 60 -5.73 8.67 -2.27
CA ALA A 60 -4.42 9.22 -2.62
C ALA A 60 -3.59 8.26 -3.50
N ILE A 61 -3.63 6.95 -3.21
CA ILE A 61 -2.97 5.93 -4.04
C ILE A 61 -3.59 5.90 -5.43
N VAL A 62 -4.92 5.86 -5.55
CA VAL A 62 -5.61 5.85 -6.85
C VAL A 62 -5.27 7.10 -7.67
N GLN A 63 -5.37 8.29 -7.08
CA GLN A 63 -4.97 9.53 -7.77
C GLN A 63 -3.52 9.49 -8.27
N ARG A 64 -2.61 8.94 -7.46
CA ARG A 64 -1.21 8.80 -7.86
C ARG A 64 -1.07 7.83 -9.03
N LEU A 65 -1.73 6.68 -8.99
CA LEU A 65 -1.68 5.67 -10.06
C LEU A 65 -2.22 6.21 -11.38
N ASP A 66 -3.33 6.97 -11.34
CA ASP A 66 -3.89 7.63 -12.54
C ASP A 66 -2.92 8.62 -13.19
N SER A 67 -1.99 9.18 -12.41
CA SER A 67 -0.99 10.14 -12.90
C SER A 67 0.28 9.48 -13.46
N LEU A 68 0.44 8.16 -13.34
CA LEU A 68 1.66 7.47 -13.75
C LEU A 68 1.69 7.16 -15.25
N SER A 69 2.85 7.40 -15.85
CA SER A 69 3.16 6.91 -17.19
C SER A 69 3.46 5.41 -17.20
N ALA A 70 3.37 4.77 -18.36
CA ALA A 70 3.75 3.36 -18.54
C ALA A 70 5.22 3.07 -18.15
N ALA A 71 6.12 4.02 -18.38
CA ALA A 71 7.52 3.91 -17.99
C ALA A 71 7.68 3.90 -16.46
N GLN A 72 6.93 4.74 -15.75
CA GLN A 72 6.92 4.78 -14.29
C GLN A 72 6.28 3.52 -13.70
N LEU A 73 5.20 3.01 -14.27
CA LEU A 73 4.59 1.75 -13.83
C LEU A 73 5.55 0.56 -13.98
N SER A 74 6.40 0.57 -15.01
CA SER A 74 7.42 -0.44 -15.26
C SER A 74 8.70 -0.24 -14.45
N ALA A 75 8.81 0.86 -13.70
CA ALA A 75 9.98 1.14 -12.88
C ALA A 75 10.15 0.06 -11.81
N THR A 76 11.39 -0.43 -11.66
CA THR A 76 11.72 -1.45 -10.68
C THR A 76 12.09 -0.80 -9.35
N VAL A 77 11.42 -1.23 -8.28
CA VAL A 77 11.70 -0.86 -6.90
C VAL A 77 12.17 -2.09 -6.11
N ARG A 78 12.93 -1.90 -5.02
CA ARG A 78 13.35 -3.01 -4.15
C ARG A 78 12.55 -2.99 -2.86
N VAL A 79 11.65 -3.95 -2.74
CA VAL A 79 10.81 -4.13 -1.57
C VAL A 79 11.49 -5.01 -0.53
N ALA A 80 11.54 -4.53 0.71
CA ALA A 80 12.02 -5.32 1.84
C ALA A 80 11.20 -6.62 1.96
N GLY A 81 11.89 -7.76 2.06
CA GLY A 81 11.24 -9.08 2.14
C GLY A 81 10.76 -9.67 0.81
N ARG A 82 10.72 -8.91 -0.29
CA ARG A 82 10.28 -9.39 -1.61
C ARG A 82 11.35 -9.30 -2.71
N GLY A 83 12.30 -8.38 -2.57
CA GLY A 83 13.34 -8.15 -3.57
C GLY A 83 12.91 -7.15 -4.64
N ARG A 84 13.42 -7.30 -5.87
CA ARG A 84 13.13 -6.38 -6.98
C ARG A 84 11.73 -6.69 -7.54
N THR A 85 10.92 -5.65 -7.70
CA THR A 85 9.54 -5.75 -8.21
C THR A 85 9.21 -4.47 -8.97
N THR A 86 8.26 -4.51 -9.91
CA THR A 86 7.79 -3.27 -10.55
C THR A 86 6.72 -2.57 -9.70
N ILE A 87 6.47 -1.28 -9.96
CA ILE A 87 5.32 -0.57 -9.39
C ILE A 87 4.01 -1.26 -9.79
N ALA A 88 3.91 -1.73 -11.04
CA ALA A 88 2.75 -2.50 -11.50
C ALA A 88 2.53 -3.80 -10.70
N ASP A 89 3.60 -4.55 -10.40
CA ASP A 89 3.52 -5.77 -9.58
C ASP A 89 3.06 -5.47 -8.15
N LEU A 90 3.53 -4.37 -7.56
CA LEU A 90 3.10 -3.92 -6.23
C LEU A 90 1.60 -3.60 -6.19
N VAL A 91 1.09 -2.92 -7.21
CA VAL A 91 -0.34 -2.64 -7.35
C VAL A 91 -1.14 -3.94 -7.49
N ALA A 92 -0.67 -4.86 -8.35
CA ALA A 92 -1.34 -6.14 -8.55
C ALA A 92 -1.43 -6.97 -7.26
N LEU A 93 -0.39 -6.95 -6.43
CA LEU A 93 -0.38 -7.64 -5.14
C LEU A 93 -1.34 -7.04 -4.14
N THR A 94 -1.46 -5.72 -4.13
CA THR A 94 -2.42 -5.03 -3.26
C THR A 94 -3.84 -5.39 -3.67
N LEU A 95 -4.14 -5.42 -4.97
CA LEU A 95 -5.45 -5.84 -5.47
C LEU A 95 -5.77 -7.30 -5.13
N ALA A 96 -4.77 -8.19 -5.19
CA ALA A 96 -4.92 -9.57 -4.76
C ALA A 96 -5.22 -9.65 -3.25
N HIS A 97 -4.47 -8.91 -2.43
CA HIS A 97 -4.71 -8.84 -0.98
C HIS A 97 -6.10 -8.27 -0.63
N ASP A 98 -6.55 -7.22 -1.31
CA ASP A 98 -7.88 -6.64 -1.17
C ASP A 98 -8.96 -7.68 -1.52
N THR A 99 -8.78 -8.39 -2.63
CA THR A 99 -9.71 -9.42 -3.10
C THR A 99 -9.82 -10.56 -2.09
N ASP A 100 -8.68 -11.06 -1.59
CA ASP A 100 -8.63 -12.11 -0.57
C ASP A 100 -9.27 -11.65 0.75
N SER A 101 -9.03 -10.39 1.13
CA SER A 101 -9.62 -9.79 2.33
C SER A 101 -11.14 -9.67 2.22
N ILE A 102 -11.66 -9.28 1.04
CA ILE A 102 -13.10 -9.22 0.77
C ILE A 102 -13.71 -10.62 0.75
N ALA A 103 -13.06 -11.57 0.07
CA ALA A 103 -13.51 -12.96 0.02
C ALA A 103 -13.61 -13.57 1.41
N TRP A 104 -12.67 -13.25 2.30
CA TRP A 104 -12.70 -13.68 3.70
C TRP A 104 -13.87 -13.05 4.48
N VAL A 105 -14.15 -11.75 4.33
CA VAL A 105 -15.30 -11.08 4.99
C VAL A 105 -16.64 -11.64 4.51
N VAL A 106 -16.78 -11.85 3.20
CA VAL A 106 -18.03 -12.36 2.61
C VAL A 106 -18.21 -13.84 2.94
N GLY A 107 -17.13 -14.64 2.91
CA GLY A 107 -17.16 -16.07 3.19
C GLY A 107 -17.36 -16.43 4.67
N THR A 108 -17.01 -15.54 5.60
CA THR A 108 -17.24 -15.72 7.05
C THR A 108 -18.62 -15.22 7.53
N SER A 109 -19.42 -14.64 6.62
CA SER A 109 -20.78 -14.16 6.90
C SER A 109 -21.87 -15.21 6.60
N CYS A 110 -21.50 -16.49 6.46
CA CYS A 110 -22.40 -17.62 6.21
C CYS A 110 -22.42 -18.61 7.39
#